data_AF-A0A5J6SHY6-F1
#
_entry.id   AF-A0A5J6SHY6-F1
#
_cell.length_a   1.000
_cell.length_b   1.000
_cell.length_c   1.000
_cell.angle_alpha   90.00
_cell.angle_beta   90.00
_cell.angle_gamma   90.00
#
_symmetry.space_group_name_H-M   'P 1'
#
loop_
_entity.id
_entity.type
_entity.pdbx_description
1 polymer ?
#
loop_
_entity_poly.entity_id
_entity_poly.type
_entity_poly.pdbx_seq_one_letter_code
_entity_poly.pdbx_strand_id
1 'polypeptide(L)'
;MGENQRKAPFEKQLASINTDYVRSIERQENRKQAKKLRLFRRLSIFGVMSVVIIGVLISALINSNNALEEKRKKKEQVTEELAKVQEEQELLKLQISKLNDDEYIGKLLRRDYFLSEEGEIIFALPDSNEK
;
A
#
# COMPACT_ATOMS: atom_id res chain seq x y z
N MET A 1 58.34 3.44 82.11
CA MET A 1 57.13 4.25 81.81
C MET A 1 56.70 3.85 80.43
N GLY A 2 55.53 3.30 80.16
CA GLY A 2 54.27 3.28 80.87
C GLY A 2 53.25 3.09 79.76
N GLU A 3 52.37 2.11 79.94
CA GLU A 3 51.42 1.59 78.96
C GLU A 3 50.51 2.67 78.39
N ASN A 4 50.06 2.51 77.14
CA ASN A 4 48.64 2.75 76.88
C ASN A 4 48.13 1.96 75.67
N GLN A 5 47.40 0.89 75.98
CA GLN A 5 46.64 0.09 75.03
C GLN A 5 45.36 0.86 74.66
N ARG A 6 45.22 1.27 73.39
CA ARG A 6 43.92 1.68 72.84
C ARG A 6 43.27 0.48 72.16
N LYS A 7 42.16 0.07 72.75
CA LYS A 7 41.31 -1.06 72.36
C LYS A 7 40.83 -0.90 70.92
N ALA A 8 41.15 -1.86 70.05
CA ALA A 8 40.50 -2.03 68.76
C ALA A 8 39.05 -2.48 68.98
N PRO A 9 38.07 -2.01 68.18
CA PRO A 9 36.70 -2.46 68.28
C PRO A 9 36.65 -3.94 67.88
N PHE A 10 36.05 -4.76 68.75
CA PHE A 10 35.73 -6.14 68.46
C PHE A 10 34.70 -6.17 67.31
N GLU A 11 35.17 -6.19 66.07
CA GLU A 11 34.32 -6.56 64.94
C GLU A 11 33.91 -8.01 65.16
N LYS A 12 32.65 -8.16 65.57
CA LYS A 12 32.00 -9.44 65.73
C LYS A 12 31.97 -10.13 64.37
N GLN A 13 33.00 -10.94 64.08
CA GLN A 13 32.95 -11.93 63.00
C GLN A 13 31.84 -12.91 63.35
N LEU A 14 30.63 -12.59 62.88
CA LEU A 14 29.51 -13.51 62.88
C LEU A 14 29.88 -14.60 61.88
N ALA A 15 30.41 -15.71 62.39
CA ALA A 15 30.59 -16.92 61.60
C ALA A 15 29.24 -17.27 60.96
N SER A 16 29.15 -17.16 59.64
CA SER A 16 27.98 -17.61 58.90
C SER A 16 27.67 -19.04 59.32
N ILE A 17 26.42 -19.32 59.68
CA ILE A 17 25.95 -20.65 60.06
C ILE A 17 26.15 -21.56 58.84
N ASN A 18 27.30 -22.25 58.79
CA ASN A 18 27.72 -23.09 57.68
C ASN A 18 27.07 -24.48 57.83
N THR A 19 25.74 -24.48 57.91
CA THR A 19 24.93 -25.67 58.12
C THR A 19 24.42 -26.19 56.78
N ASP A 20 24.39 -27.52 56.63
CA ASP A 20 23.92 -28.17 55.40
C ASP A 20 22.51 -27.75 54.98
N TYR A 21 21.66 -27.37 55.94
CA TYR A 21 20.35 -26.79 55.68
C TYR A 21 20.41 -25.47 54.91
N VAL A 22 21.22 -24.50 55.34
CA VAL A 22 21.37 -23.19 54.67
C VAL A 22 21.89 -23.39 53.25
N ARG A 23 22.89 -24.26 53.10
CA ARG A 23 23.45 -24.65 51.81
C ARG A 23 22.42 -25.31 50.88
N SER A 24 21.46 -26.05 51.44
CA SER A 24 20.38 -26.67 50.66
C SER A 24 19.37 -25.63 50.13
N ILE A 25 19.05 -24.61 50.93
CA ILE A 25 18.17 -23.51 50.56
C ILE A 25 18.83 -22.66 49.47
N GLU A 26 20.08 -22.24 49.65
CA GLU A 26 20.83 -21.49 48.64
C GLU A 26 20.93 -22.26 47.31
N ARG A 27 21.19 -23.57 47.36
CA ARG A 27 21.19 -24.42 46.15
C ARG A 27 19.82 -24.45 45.47
N GLN A 28 18.74 -24.50 46.24
CA GLN A 28 17.39 -24.48 45.67
C GLN A 28 17.06 -23.12 45.04
N GLU A 29 17.41 -22.01 45.68
CA GLU A 29 17.24 -20.67 45.14
C GLU A 29 18.06 -20.45 43.87
N ASN A 30 19.34 -20.82 43.88
CA ASN A 30 20.21 -20.74 42.70
C ASN A 30 19.68 -21.59 41.54
N ARG A 31 19.14 -22.78 41.81
CA ARG A 31 18.48 -23.62 40.79
C ARG A 31 17.22 -22.96 40.23
N LYS A 32 16.40 -22.32 41.07
CA LYS A 32 15.20 -21.59 40.62
C LYS A 32 15.58 -20.38 39.77
N GLN A 33 16.59 -19.60 40.17
CA GLN A 33 17.08 -18.45 39.42
C GLN A 33 17.68 -18.86 38.06
N ALA A 34 18.49 -19.92 38.03
CA ALA A 34 19.05 -20.46 36.79
C ALA A 34 17.95 -20.95 35.82
N LYS A 35 16.89 -21.60 36.34
CA LYS A 35 15.72 -22.00 35.54
C LYS A 35 14.99 -20.78 34.98
N LYS A 36 14.78 -19.74 35.79
CA LYS A 36 14.14 -18.48 35.38
C LYS A 36 14.95 -17.80 34.27
N LEU A 37 16.26 -17.63 34.45
CA LEU A 37 17.15 -17.05 33.43
C LEU A 37 17.11 -17.84 32.12
N ARG A 38 17.15 -19.18 32.19
CA ARG A 38 17.08 -20.03 30.99
C ARG A 38 15.74 -19.87 30.26
N LEU A 39 14.64 -19.73 31.00
CA LEU A 39 13.32 -19.46 30.42
C LEU A 39 13.28 -18.09 29.75
N PHE A 40 13.72 -17.02 30.43
CA PHE A 40 13.78 -15.68 29.85
C PHE A 40 14.67 -15.62 28.61
N ARG A 41 15.84 -16.27 28.62
CA ARG A 41 16.73 -16.34 27.45
C ARG A 41 16.04 -16.99 26.26
N ARG A 42 15.27 -18.07 26.48
CA ARG A 42 14.48 -18.71 25.43
C ARG A 42 13.36 -17.79 24.94
N LEU A 43 12.66 -17.12 25.84
CA LEU A 43 11.58 -16.19 25.50
C LEU A 43 12.09 -14.96 24.74
N SER A 44 13.27 -14.44 25.09
CA SER A 44 13.91 -13.32 24.39
C SER A 44 14.25 -13.67 22.95
N ILE A 45 14.74 -14.89 22.69
CA ILE A 45 14.99 -15.35 21.32
C ILE A 45 13.69 -15.39 20.52
N PHE A 46 12.62 -15.95 21.10
CA PHE A 46 11.31 -15.94 20.45
C PHE A 46 10.77 -14.52 20.25
N GLY A 47 10.96 -13.62 21.22
CA GLY A 47 10.55 -12.23 21.10
C GLY A 47 11.25 -11.51 19.95
N VAL A 48 12.57 -11.68 19.82
CA VAL A 48 13.34 -11.12 18.69
C VAL A 48 12.85 -11.70 17.37
N MET A 49 12.66 -13.01 17.28
CA MET A 49 12.11 -13.65 16.07
C MET A 49 10.73 -13.11 15.71
N SER A 50 9.84 -12.92 16.69
CA SER A 50 8.51 -12.35 16.46
C SER A 50 8.59 -10.92 15.93
N VAL A 51 9.49 -10.08 16.46
CA VAL A 51 9.69 -8.71 15.96
C VAL A 51 10.17 -8.71 14.51
N VAL A 52 11.09 -9.61 14.15
CA VAL A 52 11.56 -9.74 12.76
C VAL A 52 10.41 -10.15 11.84
N ILE A 53 9.61 -11.15 12.23
CA ILE A 53 8.45 -11.60 11.44
C ILE A 53 7.44 -10.46 11.26
N ILE A 54 7.11 -9.74 12.34
CA ILE A 54 6.21 -8.59 12.29
C ILE A 54 6.77 -7.50 11.34
N GLY A 55 8.08 -7.21 11.41
CA GLY A 55 8.72 -6.27 10.51
C GLY A 55 8.56 -6.65 9.04
N VAL A 56 8.81 -7.91 8.69
CA VAL A 56 8.63 -8.42 7.33
C VAL A 56 7.17 -8.31 6.88
N LEU A 57 6.21 -8.64 7.76
CA LEU A 57 4.78 -8.55 7.43
C LEU A 57 4.34 -7.10 7.19
N ILE A 58 4.81 -6.15 8.01
CA ILE A 58 4.53 -4.71 7.82
C ILE A 58 5.10 -4.24 6.48
N SER A 59 6.34 -4.58 6.16
CA SER A 59 6.95 -4.22 4.87
C SER A 59 6.20 -4.82 3.69
N ALA A 60 5.77 -6.07 3.80
CA ALA A 60 4.97 -6.73 2.78
C ALA A 60 3.60 -6.06 2.60
N LEU A 61 2.96 -5.61 3.69
CA LEU A 61 1.68 -4.91 3.65
C LEU A 61 1.79 -3.55 2.94
N ILE A 62 2.84 -2.78 3.24
CA ILE A 62 3.11 -1.49 2.59
C ILE A 62 3.34 -1.70 1.08
N ASN A 63 4.19 -2.65 0.70
CA ASN A 63 4.45 -2.95 -0.72
C ASN A 63 3.20 -3.42 -1.45
N SER A 64 2.35 -4.22 -0.80
CA SER A 64 1.10 -4.69 -1.38
C SER A 64 0.10 -3.55 -1.62
N ASN A 65 0.03 -2.57 -0.71
CA ASN A 65 -0.81 -1.39 -0.86
C ASN A 65 -0.32 -0.49 -2.01
N ASN A 66 0.99 -0.25 -2.12
CA ASN A 66 1.55 0.55 -3.22
C ASN A 66 1.25 -0.10 -4.58
N ALA A 67 1.44 -1.40 -4.71
CA ALA A 67 1.12 -2.14 -5.92
C ALA A 67 -0.39 -2.13 -6.24
N LEU A 68 -1.25 -2.09 -5.22
CA LEU A 68 -2.70 -2.00 -5.39
C LEU A 68 -3.13 -0.62 -5.90
N GLU A 69 -2.53 0.45 -5.37
CA GLU A 69 -2.84 1.83 -5.78
C GLU A 69 -2.39 2.10 -7.22
N GLU A 70 -1.20 1.64 -7.59
CA GLU A 70 -0.71 1.72 -8.98
C GLU A 70 -1.64 0.97 -9.94
N LYS A 71 -2.05 -0.26 -9.57
CA LYS A 71 -3.01 -1.04 -10.37
C LYS A 71 -4.36 -0.34 -10.50
N ARG A 72 -4.84 0.34 -9.44
CA ARG A 72 -6.08 1.12 -9.49
C ARG A 72 -5.97 2.29 -10.46
N LYS A 73 -4.92 3.11 -10.34
CA LYS A 73 -4.69 4.25 -11.25
C LYS A 73 -4.58 3.80 -12.69
N LYS A 74 -3.82 2.73 -12.95
CA LYS A 74 -3.67 2.17 -14.30
C LYS A 74 -4.99 1.63 -14.83
N LYS A 75 -5.81 0.99 -13.99
CA LYS A 75 -7.15 0.54 -14.37
C LYS A 75 -8.04 1.72 -14.76
N GLU A 76 -8.08 2.78 -13.95
CA GLU A 76 -8.87 3.98 -14.23
C GLU A 76 -8.44 4.63 -15.56
N GLN A 77 -7.14 4.81 -15.78
CA GLN A 77 -6.60 5.34 -17.03
C GLN A 77 -7.01 4.51 -18.25
N VAL A 78 -6.82 3.19 -18.18
CA VAL A 78 -7.18 2.28 -19.27
C VAL A 78 -8.69 2.28 -19.52
N THR A 79 -9.53 2.37 -18.48
CA THR A 79 -10.98 2.45 -18.66
C THR A 79 -11.42 3.76 -19.30
N GLU A 80 -10.76 4.87 -18.98
CA GLU A 80 -11.03 6.16 -19.61
C GLU A 80 -10.60 6.16 -21.09
N GLU A 81 -9.42 5.62 -21.38
CA GLU A 81 -8.92 5.47 -22.75
C GLU A 81 -9.83 4.55 -23.58
N LEU A 82 -10.28 3.43 -23.01
CA LEU A 82 -11.23 2.53 -23.66
C LEU A 82 -12.54 3.25 -24.00
N ALA A 83 -13.08 4.05 -23.07
CA ALA A 83 -14.32 4.79 -23.29
C ALA A 83 -14.17 5.81 -24.42
N LYS A 84 -13.06 6.55 -24.47
CA LYS A 84 -12.75 7.49 -25.56
C LYS A 84 -12.67 6.80 -26.91
N VAL A 85 -11.94 5.68 -26.98
CA VAL A 85 -11.78 4.91 -28.22
C VAL A 85 -13.11 4.31 -28.67
N GLN A 86 -13.97 3.86 -27.74
CA GLN A 86 -15.30 3.36 -28.08
C GLN A 86 -16.20 4.46 -28.63
N GLU A 87 -16.21 5.64 -28.01
CA GLU A 87 -16.96 6.79 -28.51
C GLU A 87 -16.50 7.19 -29.92
N GLU A 88 -15.19 7.26 -30.14
CA GLU A 88 -14.61 7.54 -31.46
C GLU A 88 -14.99 6.46 -32.47
N GLN A 89 -14.96 5.19 -32.08
CA GLN A 89 -15.38 4.08 -32.93
C GLN A 89 -16.86 4.18 -33.32
N GLU A 90 -17.75 4.52 -32.39
CA GLU A 90 -19.18 4.70 -32.66
C GLU A 90 -19.44 5.89 -33.60
N LEU A 91 -18.75 7.01 -33.36
CA LEU A 91 -18.84 8.20 -34.20
C LEU A 91 -18.34 7.90 -35.63
N LEU A 92 -17.22 7.21 -35.77
CA LEU A 92 -16.70 6.79 -37.07
C LEU A 92 -17.64 5.81 -37.78
N LYS A 93 -18.24 4.85 -37.06
CA LYS A 93 -19.26 3.96 -37.63
C LYS A 93 -20.47 4.74 -38.14
N LEU A 94 -20.92 5.73 -37.39
CA LEU A 94 -22.04 6.58 -37.78
C LEU A 94 -21.69 7.43 -39.01
N GLN A 95 -20.47 7.96 -39.09
CA GLN A 95 -19.98 8.65 -40.29
C GLN A 95 -19.95 7.71 -41.50
N ILE A 96 -19.37 6.52 -41.36
CA ILE A 96 -19.35 5.51 -42.44
C ILE A 96 -20.78 5.18 -42.90
N SER A 97 -21.72 5.01 -41.96
CA SER A 97 -23.12 4.75 -42.30
C SER A 97 -23.74 5.89 -43.10
N LYS A 98 -23.47 7.14 -42.72
CA LYS A 98 -23.94 8.33 -43.46
C LYS A 98 -23.29 8.44 -44.83
N LEU A 99 -22.00 8.15 -44.95
CA LEU A 99 -21.28 8.19 -46.22
C LEU A 99 -21.72 7.10 -47.20
N ASN A 100 -22.30 6.01 -46.72
CA ASN A 100 -22.85 4.93 -47.56
C ASN A 100 -24.36 5.09 -47.83
N ASP A 101 -24.98 6.15 -47.32
CA ASP A 101 -26.42 6.40 -47.48
C ASP A 101 -26.63 7.38 -48.64
N ASP A 102 -27.20 6.88 -49.75
CA ASP A 102 -27.48 7.64 -50.97
C ASP A 102 -28.38 8.86 -50.70
N GLU A 103 -29.32 8.78 -49.76
CA GLU A 103 -30.20 9.92 -49.39
C GLU A 103 -29.39 11.02 -48.69
N TYR A 104 -28.46 10.63 -47.81
CA TYR A 104 -27.57 11.56 -47.14
C TYR A 104 -26.60 12.24 -48.12
N ILE A 105 -26.03 11.48 -49.07
CA ILE A 105 -25.19 12.03 -50.15
C ILE A 105 -26.01 12.99 -51.02
N GLY A 106 -27.24 12.63 -51.39
CA GLY A 106 -28.14 13.50 -52.15
C GLY A 106 -28.44 14.82 -51.42
N LYS A 107 -28.67 14.79 -50.09
CA LYS A 107 -28.83 16.01 -49.27
C LYS A 107 -27.57 16.87 -49.25
N LEU A 108 -26.39 16.26 -49.17
CA LEU A 108 -25.10 16.95 -49.22
C LEU A 108 -24.92 17.66 -50.56
N LEU A 109 -25.17 16.97 -51.68
CA LEU A 109 -25.06 17.50 -53.03
C LEU A 109 -26.04 18.67 -53.27
N ARG A 110 -27.29 18.54 -52.81
CA ARG A 110 -28.28 19.63 -52.87
C ARG A 110 -27.84 20.85 -52.06
N ARG A 111 -27.28 20.66 -50.86
CA ARG A 111 -26.87 21.74 -49.95
C ARG A 111 -25.58 22.44 -50.36
N ASP A 112 -24.54 21.68 -50.65
CA ASP A 112 -23.18 22.21 -50.80
C ASP A 112 -22.80 22.47 -52.27
N TYR A 113 -23.45 21.76 -53.20
CA TYR A 113 -23.15 21.83 -54.64
C TYR A 113 -24.34 22.26 -55.49
N PHE A 114 -25.50 22.54 -54.89
CA PHE A 114 -26.73 22.89 -55.60
C PHE A 114 -27.05 21.91 -56.76
N LEU A 115 -26.83 20.62 -56.54
CA LEU A 115 -27.21 19.57 -57.50
C LEU A 115 -28.68 19.19 -57.28
N SER A 116 -29.43 18.98 -58.35
CA SER A 116 -30.82 18.51 -58.31
C SER A 116 -31.04 17.37 -59.29
N GLU A 117 -32.00 16.49 -59.01
CA GLU A 117 -32.36 15.39 -59.90
C GLU A 117 -33.22 15.85 -61.08
N GLU A 118 -33.39 14.99 -62.08
CA GLU A 118 -34.19 15.28 -63.28
C GLU A 118 -35.65 15.61 -62.89
N GLY A 119 -36.07 16.85 -63.17
CA GLY A 119 -37.41 17.35 -62.85
C GLY A 119 -37.53 18.18 -61.56
N GLU A 120 -36.44 18.33 -60.78
CA GLU A 120 -36.38 19.24 -59.63
C GLU A 120 -36.02 20.69 -60.07
N ILE A 121 -36.55 21.72 -59.38
CA ILE A 121 -36.27 23.14 -59.64
C ILE A 121 -35.55 23.76 -58.45
N ILE A 122 -34.39 24.36 -58.67
CA ILE A 122 -33.57 25.01 -57.62
C ILE A 122 -33.95 26.47 -57.48
N PHE A 123 -34.28 26.90 -56.26
CA PHE A 123 -34.49 28.31 -55.92
C PHE A 123 -33.28 28.83 -55.13
N ALA A 124 -32.40 29.59 -55.79
CA ALA A 124 -31.32 30.29 -55.12
C ALA A 124 -31.87 31.58 -54.50
N LEU A 125 -31.94 31.62 -53.17
CA LEU A 125 -32.26 32.86 -52.45
C LEU A 125 -31.00 33.74 -52.44
N PRO A 126 -31.12 35.07 -52.66
CA PRO A 126 -29.98 35.96 -52.55
C PRO A 126 -29.43 35.92 -51.11
N ASP A 127 -28.12 35.77 -50.96
CA ASP A 127 -27.47 35.68 -49.66
C ASP A 127 -27.74 36.95 -48.84
N SER A 128 -28.34 36.77 -47.66
CA SER A 128 -28.68 37.86 -46.75
C SER A 128 -27.46 38.56 -46.12
N ASN A 129 -26.25 38.21 -46.54
CA ASN A 129 -24.98 38.70 -46.01
C ASN A 129 -24.19 39.58 -47.01
N GLU A 130 -24.72 39.87 -48.20
CA GLU A 130 -24.19 40.94 -49.05
C GLU A 130 -25.04 42.22 -48.89
N LYS A 131 -24.60 43.09 -47.99
CA LYS A 131 -24.83 44.54 -48.01
C LYS A 131 -23.59 45.28 -47.55
#